data_AF-A0A8S3WYZ5-F1
#
_entry.id   AF-A0A8S3WYZ5-F1
#
_cell.length_a   1.000
_cell.length_b   1.000
_cell.length_c   1.000
_cell.angle_alpha   90.00
_cell.angle_beta   90.00
_cell.angle_gamma   90.00
#
_symmetry.space_group_name_H-M   'P 1'
#
loop_
_entity.id
_entity.type
_entity.pdbx_description
1 polymer ?
#
loop_
_entity_poly.entity_id
_entity_poly.type
_entity_poly.pdbx_seq_one_letter_code
_entity_poly.pdbx_strand_id
1 'polypeptide(L)'
;MYRENLRLLNKFRRLIVSIAYYSTKPTSSEVLTSYLVQCKEPPWTSYFYSSVKDDQFGMSNFNWKVGKSNYQILRTGCFPYIKYHCSKKEAEDLKSSDKFMRVIKIANLVTIQCEVEALHAPSCTEFKHIPCFIANLMAHYFQSQPPLTP
;
A
#
# COMPACT_ATOMS: atom_id res chain seq x y z
N MET A 1 31.44 31.81 -6.42
CA MET A 1 30.77 31.48 -7.69
C MET A 1 31.05 30.07 -8.20
N TYR A 2 32.29 29.65 -8.51
CA TYR A 2 32.58 28.31 -9.06
C TYR A 2 32.22 27.11 -8.14
N ARG A 3 32.44 27.26 -6.82
CA ARG A 3 32.13 26.24 -5.80
C ARG A 3 30.62 25.94 -5.68
N GLU A 4 29.76 26.93 -5.91
CA GLU A 4 28.30 26.75 -5.85
C GLU A 4 27.76 26.03 -7.09
N ASN A 5 28.27 26.39 -8.27
CA ASN A 5 27.96 25.67 -9.50
C ASN A 5 28.35 24.19 -9.43
N LEU A 6 29.51 23.86 -8.83
CA LEU A 6 29.94 22.47 -8.63
C LEU A 6 29.03 21.70 -7.64
N ARG A 7 28.49 22.36 -6.61
CA ARG A 7 27.52 21.75 -5.69
C ARG A 7 26.18 21.50 -6.38
N LEU A 8 25.72 22.44 -7.20
CA LEU A 8 24.49 22.30 -7.97
C LEU A 8 24.60 21.15 -8.98
N LEU A 9 25.69 21.09 -9.75
CA LEU A 9 25.96 19.99 -10.68
C LEU A 9 25.97 18.62 -9.98
N ASN A 10 26.56 18.52 -8.78
CA ASN A 10 26.54 17.29 -8.01
C ASN A 10 25.13 16.91 -7.50
N LYS A 11 24.30 17.90 -7.12
CA LYS A 11 22.89 17.66 -6.77
C LYS A 11 22.09 17.17 -7.98
N PHE A 12 22.25 17.82 -9.14
CA PHE A 12 21.62 17.39 -10.39
C PHE A 12 22.06 15.98 -10.79
N ARG A 13 23.36 15.67 -10.70
CA ARG A 13 23.88 14.32 -10.97
C ARG A 13 23.27 13.28 -10.04
N ARG A 14 23.20 13.56 -8.74
CA ARG A 14 22.56 12.66 -7.76
C ARG A 14 21.08 12.46 -8.03
N LEU A 15 20.37 13.52 -8.39
CA LEU A 15 18.96 13.45 -8.74
C LEU A 15 18.73 12.60 -10.00
N ILE A 16 19.51 12.82 -11.06
CA ILE A 16 19.43 12.04 -12.30
C ILE A 16 19.69 10.55 -12.03
N VAL A 17 20.74 10.23 -11.27
CA VAL A 17 21.05 8.84 -10.89
C VAL A 17 19.91 8.23 -10.07
N SER A 18 19.33 8.98 -9.13
CA SER A 18 18.21 8.49 -8.33
C SER A 18 16.94 8.26 -9.16
N ILE A 19 16.63 9.14 -10.11
CA ILE A 19 15.49 9.00 -11.03
C ILE A 19 15.70 7.79 -11.95
N ALA A 20 16.90 7.62 -12.50
CA ALA A 20 17.25 6.47 -13.31
C ALA A 20 17.11 5.16 -12.53
N TYR A 21 17.64 5.11 -11.31
CA TYR A 21 17.52 3.95 -10.42
C TYR A 21 16.06 3.63 -10.04
N TYR A 22 15.23 4.64 -9.82
CA TYR A 22 13.80 4.42 -9.55
C TYR A 22 13.08 3.88 -10.80
N SER A 23 13.48 4.32 -11.99
CA SER A 23 12.89 3.89 -13.26
C SER A 23 13.23 2.45 -13.62
N THR A 24 14.33 1.90 -13.11
CA THR A 24 14.71 0.49 -13.32
C THR A 24 14.03 -0.50 -12.38
N LYS A 25 13.28 -0.03 -11.37
CA LYS A 25 12.58 -0.92 -10.44
C LYS A 25 11.39 -1.58 -11.14
N PRO A 26 11.13 -2.87 -10.88
CA PRO A 26 9.94 -3.54 -11.40
C PRO A 26 8.68 -2.92 -10.81
N THR A 27 7.55 -3.08 -11.50
CA THR A 27 6.26 -2.60 -11.00
C THR A 27 5.70 -3.54 -9.94
N SER A 28 4.84 -3.00 -9.07
CA SER A 28 4.18 -3.79 -8.05
C SER A 28 3.29 -4.89 -8.62
N SER A 29 2.62 -4.63 -9.74
CA SER A 29 1.83 -5.60 -10.51
C SER A 29 2.66 -6.76 -11.08
N GLU A 30 3.85 -6.46 -11.61
CA GLU A 30 4.75 -7.46 -12.19
C GLU A 30 5.31 -8.38 -11.10
N VAL A 31 5.74 -7.80 -9.97
CA VAL A 31 6.20 -8.56 -8.81
C VAL A 31 5.07 -9.43 -8.24
N LEU A 32 3.84 -8.90 -8.15
CA LEU A 32 2.67 -9.65 -7.71
C LEU A 32 2.37 -10.85 -8.60
N THR A 33 2.37 -10.63 -9.91
CA THR A 33 2.08 -11.69 -10.87
C THR A 33 3.16 -12.75 -10.85
N SER A 34 4.44 -12.34 -10.87
CA SER A 34 5.59 -13.25 -10.84
C SER A 34 5.60 -14.09 -9.57
N TYR A 35 5.32 -13.48 -8.42
CA TYR A 35 5.23 -14.19 -7.14
C TYR A 35 4.12 -15.24 -7.13
N LEU A 36 2.90 -14.88 -7.56
CA LEU A 36 1.78 -15.82 -7.59
C LEU A 36 2.02 -17.00 -8.56
N VAL A 37 2.63 -16.73 -9.71
CA VAL A 37 3.04 -17.77 -10.67
C VAL A 37 4.12 -18.68 -10.06
N GLN A 38 5.14 -18.09 -9.42
CA GLN A 38 6.21 -18.84 -8.76
C GLN A 38 5.68 -19.76 -7.65
N CYS A 39 4.68 -19.30 -6.90
CA CYS A 39 4.02 -20.08 -5.86
C CYS A 39 2.98 -21.10 -6.38
N LYS A 40 2.86 -21.28 -7.70
CA LYS A 40 1.88 -22.17 -8.34
C LYS A 40 0.42 -21.85 -7.99
N GLU A 41 0.08 -20.57 -7.94
CA GLU A 41 -1.28 -20.08 -7.66
C GLU A 41 -1.88 -20.65 -6.35
N PRO A 42 -1.29 -20.32 -5.17
CA PRO A 42 -1.76 -20.83 -3.89
C PRO A 42 -3.19 -20.34 -3.57
N PRO A 43 -3.97 -21.08 -2.77
CA PRO A 43 -5.34 -20.68 -2.40
C PRO A 43 -5.37 -19.37 -1.60
N TRP A 44 -4.36 -19.12 -0.77
CA TRP A 44 -4.18 -17.87 -0.04
C TRP A 44 -2.69 -17.55 0.14
N THR A 45 -2.34 -16.27 0.15
CA THR A 45 -0.97 -15.84 0.47
C THR A 45 -0.94 -14.38 0.91
N SER A 46 0.05 -14.01 1.73
CA SER A 46 0.31 -12.63 2.10
C SER A 46 1.81 -12.37 2.11
N TYR A 47 2.24 -11.24 1.55
CA TYR A 47 3.66 -10.91 1.49
C TYR A 47 3.89 -9.40 1.50
N PHE A 48 5.13 -9.00 1.79
CA PHE A 48 5.56 -7.62 1.96
C PHE A 48 6.74 -7.31 1.06
N TYR A 49 6.77 -6.11 0.50
CA TYR A 49 7.91 -5.62 -0.28
C TYR A 49 8.10 -4.10 -0.12
N SER A 50 9.32 -3.65 -0.37
CA SER A 50 9.75 -2.25 -0.22
C SER A 50 10.36 -1.63 -1.48
N SER A 51 10.87 -2.48 -2.39
CA SER A 51 11.78 -2.06 -3.46
C SER A 51 11.16 -2.19 -4.85
N VAL A 52 9.94 -1.68 -5.02
CA VAL A 52 9.24 -1.70 -6.31
C VAL A 52 8.62 -0.34 -6.61
N LYS A 53 8.21 -0.14 -7.86
CA LYS A 53 7.41 1.01 -8.28
C LYS A 53 5.92 0.69 -8.07
N ASP A 54 5.24 1.48 -7.23
CA ASP A 54 3.80 1.33 -7.00
C ASP A 54 3.00 1.86 -8.20
N ASP A 55 2.52 0.95 -9.03
CA ASP A 55 1.66 1.23 -10.18
C ASP A 55 0.16 1.02 -9.87
N GLN A 56 -0.16 0.53 -8.66
CA GLN A 56 -1.51 0.28 -8.19
C GLN A 56 -1.93 1.28 -7.11
N PHE A 57 -1.24 2.42 -7.02
CA PHE A 57 -1.43 3.39 -5.95
C PHE A 57 -2.89 3.87 -5.88
N GLY A 58 -3.44 3.90 -4.67
CA GLY A 58 -4.84 4.25 -4.43
C GLY A 58 -5.84 3.10 -4.54
N MET A 59 -5.44 1.96 -5.11
CA MET A 59 -6.26 0.74 -5.07
C MET A 59 -6.12 0.07 -3.71
N SER A 60 -7.25 -0.31 -3.11
CA SER A 60 -7.30 -0.94 -1.80
C SER A 60 -7.85 -2.36 -1.89
N ASN A 61 -8.92 -2.60 -2.64
CA ASN A 61 -9.51 -3.91 -2.83
C ASN A 61 -9.86 -4.13 -4.31
N PHE A 62 -9.23 -5.10 -4.97
CA PHE A 62 -9.44 -5.30 -6.40
C PHE A 62 -9.20 -6.75 -6.84
N ASN A 63 -9.75 -7.10 -7.99
CA ASN A 63 -9.51 -8.39 -8.62
C ASN A 63 -8.21 -8.36 -9.43
N TRP A 64 -7.42 -9.41 -9.32
CA TRP A 64 -6.18 -9.60 -10.05
C TRP A 64 -6.16 -10.98 -10.71
N LYS A 65 -6.18 -11.01 -12.04
CA LYS A 65 -6.16 -12.25 -12.80
C LYS A 65 -4.72 -12.71 -13.01
N VAL A 66 -4.41 -13.94 -12.58
CA VAL A 66 -3.11 -14.57 -12.80
C VAL A 66 -3.32 -15.94 -13.41
N GLY A 67 -2.78 -16.14 -14.62
CA GLY A 67 -2.92 -17.40 -15.34
C GLY A 67 -4.39 -17.78 -15.54
N LYS A 68 -4.81 -18.87 -14.89
CA LYS A 68 -6.19 -19.39 -14.94
C LYS A 68 -7.05 -18.97 -13.74
N SER A 69 -6.45 -18.41 -12.69
CA SER A 69 -7.13 -18.08 -11.45
C SER A 69 -7.36 -16.57 -11.31
N ASN A 70 -8.41 -16.22 -10.57
CA ASN A 70 -8.64 -14.86 -10.11
C ASN A 70 -8.29 -14.75 -8.62
N TYR A 71 -7.65 -13.64 -8.27
CA TYR A 71 -7.30 -13.30 -6.90
C TYR A 71 -8.02 -12.05 -6.47
N GLN A 72 -8.62 -12.09 -5.30
CA GLN A 72 -9.01 -10.91 -4.58
C GLN A 72 -7.80 -10.36 -3.82
N ILE A 73 -7.39 -9.15 -4.16
CA ILE A 73 -6.23 -8.48 -3.58
C ILE A 73 -6.70 -7.39 -2.64
N LEU A 74 -6.25 -7.46 -1.39
CA LEU A 74 -6.48 -6.43 -0.38
C LEU A 74 -5.15 -5.82 0.05
N ARG A 75 -4.99 -4.51 -0.20
CA ARG A 75 -3.83 -3.71 0.15
C ARG A 75 -4.10 -2.89 1.40
N THR A 76 -3.39 -3.20 2.49
CA THR A 76 -3.37 -2.37 3.69
C THR A 76 -2.21 -1.37 3.58
N GLY A 77 -2.50 -0.10 3.89
CA GLY A 77 -1.53 0.99 3.74
C GLY A 77 -0.43 0.86 4.79
N CYS A 78 0.82 0.67 4.36
CA CYS A 78 2.00 0.70 5.21
C CYS A 78 3.13 1.45 4.51
N PHE A 79 2.92 2.71 4.11
CA PHE A 79 3.98 3.50 3.46
C PHE A 79 5.25 3.53 4.34
N PRO A 80 6.47 3.26 3.81
CA PRO A 80 6.88 3.13 2.41
C PRO A 80 6.81 1.70 1.83
N TYR A 81 6.31 0.74 2.60
CA TYR A 81 6.13 -0.66 2.22
C TYR A 81 4.76 -0.90 1.59
N ILE A 82 4.65 -2.00 0.85
CA ILE A 82 3.35 -2.45 0.38
C ILE A 82 3.16 -3.89 0.82
N LYS A 83 2.01 -4.11 1.44
CA LYS A 83 1.54 -5.42 1.87
C LYS A 83 0.41 -5.86 0.95
N TYR A 84 0.53 -7.06 0.41
CA TYR A 84 -0.58 -7.72 -0.24
C TYR A 84 -1.12 -8.84 0.64
N HIS A 85 -2.44 -8.92 0.65
CA HIS A 85 -3.16 -10.12 1.00
C HIS A 85 -3.90 -10.59 -0.25
N CYS A 86 -3.63 -11.83 -0.65
CA CYS A 86 -4.17 -12.42 -1.85
C CYS A 86 -5.00 -13.64 -1.45
N SER A 87 -6.26 -13.65 -1.84
CA SER A 87 -7.17 -14.79 -1.65
C SER A 87 -7.68 -15.22 -3.01
N LYS A 88 -7.55 -16.51 -3.32
CA LYS A 88 -8.06 -17.07 -4.57
C LYS A 88 -9.58 -17.14 -4.51
N LYS A 89 -10.26 -16.42 -5.40
CA LYS A 89 -11.73 -16.32 -5.41
C LYS A 89 -12.21 -15.97 -6.81
N GLU A 90 -13.43 -16.35 -7.15
CA GLU A 90 -14.10 -15.87 -8.35
C GLU A 90 -14.19 -14.34 -8.38
N ALA A 91 -14.31 -13.78 -9.58
CA ALA A 91 -14.34 -12.34 -9.75
C ALA A 91 -15.63 -11.75 -9.16
N GLU A 92 -15.48 -10.88 -8.15
CA GLU A 92 -16.59 -10.23 -7.46
C GLU A 92 -16.57 -8.71 -7.68
N ASP A 93 -17.71 -8.02 -7.57
CA ASP A 93 -17.71 -6.55 -7.59
C ASP A 93 -17.21 -5.98 -6.25
N LEU A 94 -15.92 -5.62 -6.24
CA LEU A 94 -15.24 -5.08 -5.05
C LEU A 94 -15.28 -3.56 -4.97
N LYS A 95 -15.98 -2.86 -5.87
CA LYS A 95 -16.00 -1.39 -5.93
C LYS A 95 -16.46 -0.73 -4.64
N SER A 96 -17.46 -1.30 -3.96
CA SER A 96 -17.97 -0.77 -2.69
C SER A 96 -16.92 -0.90 -1.58
N SER A 97 -16.31 -2.08 -1.46
CA SER A 97 -15.24 -2.33 -0.48
C SER A 97 -14.00 -1.50 -0.77
N ASP A 98 -13.59 -1.34 -2.03
CA ASP A 98 -12.47 -0.48 -2.42
C ASP A 98 -12.70 0.98 -2.01
N LYS A 99 -13.88 1.53 -2.32
CA LYS A 99 -14.26 2.89 -1.92
C LYS A 99 -14.25 3.04 -0.41
N PHE A 100 -14.82 2.08 0.32
CA PHE A 100 -14.83 2.10 1.79
C PHE A 100 -13.41 2.14 2.35
N MET A 101 -12.52 1.26 1.88
CA MET A 101 -11.12 1.22 2.32
C MET A 101 -10.34 2.48 1.93
N ARG A 102 -10.63 3.08 0.78
CA ARG A 102 -10.04 4.36 0.35
C ARG A 102 -10.50 5.52 1.24
N VAL A 103 -11.80 5.59 1.56
CA VAL A 103 -12.35 6.60 2.48
C VAL A 103 -11.67 6.50 3.84
N ILE A 104 -11.50 5.28 4.36
CA ILE A 104 -10.80 5.04 5.62
C ILE A 104 -9.33 5.51 5.56
N LYS A 105 -8.61 5.21 4.48
CA LYS A 105 -7.22 5.66 4.29
C LYS A 105 -7.12 7.19 4.25
N ILE A 106 -8.07 7.87 3.60
CA ILE A 106 -8.12 9.34 3.55
C ILE A 106 -8.44 9.90 4.94
N ALA A 107 -9.44 9.36 5.63
CA ALA A 107 -9.79 9.77 6.98
C ALA A 107 -8.59 9.66 7.93
N ASN A 108 -7.80 8.58 7.84
CA ASN A 108 -6.55 8.41 8.59
C ASN A 108 -5.48 9.47 8.29
N LEU A 109 -5.31 9.85 7.03
CA LEU A 109 -4.35 10.90 6.68
C LEU A 109 -4.80 12.26 7.21
N VAL A 110 -6.11 12.54 7.17
CA VAL A 110 -6.70 13.77 7.70
C VAL A 110 -6.57 13.83 9.23
N THR A 111 -6.85 12.74 9.95
CA THR A 111 -6.72 12.72 11.42
C THR A 111 -5.28 12.92 11.88
N ILE A 112 -4.30 12.30 11.20
CA ILE A 112 -2.87 12.52 11.49
C ILE A 112 -2.48 13.97 11.19
N GLN A 113 -3.00 14.58 10.12
CA GLN A 113 -2.72 15.98 9.79
C GLN A 113 -3.29 16.95 10.83
N CYS A 114 -4.49 16.68 11.35
CA CYS A 114 -5.09 17.45 12.45
C CYS A 114 -4.27 17.34 13.75
N GLU A 115 -3.60 16.21 14.00
CA GLU A 115 -2.73 16.01 15.16
C GLU A 115 -1.46 16.89 15.10
N VAL A 116 -0.99 17.21 13.89
CA VAL A 116 0.16 18.12 13.68
C VAL A 116 -0.23 19.59 13.90
N GLU A 117 -1.47 19.98 13.61
CA GLU A 117 -1.98 21.33 13.91
C GLU A 117 -2.35 21.51 15.39
N ALA A 118 -2.76 20.43 16.08
CA ALA A 118 -3.07 20.43 17.51
C ALA A 118 -1.83 20.58 18.42
N LEU A 119 -0.61 20.47 17.89
CA LEU A 119 0.63 20.76 18.63
C LEU A 119 0.79 22.24 19.05
N HIS A 120 -0.11 23.14 18.61
CA HIS A 120 -0.20 24.52 19.09
C HIS A 120 -1.26 24.76 20.19
N ALA A 121 -1.95 23.72 20.68
CA ALA A 121 -2.89 23.83 21.81
C ALA A 121 -2.79 22.61 22.75
N PRO A 122 -2.16 22.72 23.94
CA PRO A 122 -1.76 21.58 24.75
C PRO A 122 -2.87 20.95 25.62
N SER A 123 -4.16 21.21 25.35
CA SER A 123 -5.24 20.84 26.29
C SER A 123 -6.00 19.54 25.98
N CYS A 124 -5.75 18.86 24.86
CA CYS A 124 -6.53 17.68 24.46
C CYS A 124 -5.66 16.41 24.33
N THR A 125 -5.00 16.02 25.42
CA THR A 125 -4.34 14.71 25.54
C THR A 125 -5.36 13.61 25.83
N GLU A 126 -6.18 13.24 24.84
CA GLU A 126 -6.97 11.99 24.91
C GLU A 126 -7.23 11.35 23.54
N PHE A 127 -6.30 11.53 22.58
CA PHE A 127 -6.44 10.97 21.23
C PHE A 127 -5.28 10.07 20.77
N LYS A 128 -4.48 9.54 21.70
CA LYS A 128 -3.35 8.62 21.38
C LYS A 128 -3.75 7.24 20.83
N HIS A 129 -5.03 6.97 20.56
CA HIS A 129 -5.52 5.65 20.17
C HIS A 129 -6.14 5.56 18.76
N ILE A 130 -6.21 6.65 17.98
CA ILE A 130 -6.77 6.61 16.62
C ILE A 130 -5.98 5.73 15.64
N PRO A 131 -4.62 5.66 15.65
CA PRO A 131 -3.89 4.80 14.72
C PRO A 131 -4.22 3.31 14.92
N CYS A 132 -4.61 2.92 16.14
CA CYS A 132 -4.95 1.54 16.47
C CYS A 132 -6.39 1.18 16.09
N PHE A 133 -7.34 2.12 16.10
CA PHE A 133 -8.74 1.78 15.87
C PHE A 133 -9.01 1.35 14.43
N ILE A 134 -8.42 2.05 13.45
CA ILE A 134 -8.58 1.70 12.03
C ILE A 134 -7.66 0.53 11.63
N ALA A 135 -6.48 0.39 12.22
CA ALA A 135 -5.66 -0.81 12.07
C ALA A 135 -6.40 -2.06 12.61
N ASN A 136 -7.10 -1.93 13.75
CA ASN A 136 -7.95 -2.98 14.31
C ASN A 136 -9.20 -3.21 13.47
N LEU A 137 -9.85 -2.17 12.92
CA LEU A 137 -11.01 -2.33 12.04
C LEU A 137 -10.64 -3.05 10.73
N MET A 138 -9.47 -2.72 10.18
CA MET A 138 -8.89 -3.44 9.04
C MET A 138 -8.57 -4.88 9.43
N ALA A 139 -7.91 -5.12 10.57
CA ALA A 139 -7.61 -6.46 11.07
C ALA A 139 -8.88 -7.30 11.32
N HIS A 140 -9.93 -6.71 11.89
CA HIS A 140 -11.23 -7.36 12.10
C HIS A 140 -11.95 -7.62 10.78
N TYR A 141 -11.95 -6.69 9.82
CA TYR A 141 -12.46 -6.93 8.47
C TYR A 141 -11.70 -8.06 7.76
N PHE A 142 -10.41 -8.19 8.04
CA PHE A 142 -9.54 -9.26 7.52
C PHE A 142 -9.84 -10.63 8.16
N GLN A 143 -10.10 -10.67 9.46
CA GLN A 143 -10.46 -11.89 10.19
C GLN A 143 -11.91 -12.33 9.96
N SER A 144 -12.80 -11.40 9.58
CA SER A 144 -14.20 -11.70 9.27
C SER A 144 -14.44 -12.17 7.84
N GLN A 145 -13.42 -12.17 6.98
CA GLN A 145 -13.53 -12.86 5.70
C GLN A 145 -13.67 -14.37 5.97
N PRO A 146 -14.72 -15.03 5.45
CA PRO A 146 -14.96 -16.44 5.74
C PRO A 146 -13.73 -17.27 5.34
N PRO A 147 -13.36 -18.29 6.14
CA PRO A 147 -12.33 -19.24 5.73
C PRO A 147 -12.77 -19.86 4.40
N LEU A 148 -11.89 -19.81 3.40
CA LEU A 148 -12.15 -20.42 2.10
C LEU A 148 -12.36 -21.92 2.33
N THR A 149 -13.55 -22.40 1.94
CA THR A 149 -13.82 -23.84 1.83
C THR A 149 -12.82 -24.43 0.84
N PRO A 150 -12.18 -25.58 1.18
CA PRO A 150 -11.20 -26.23 0.34
C PRO A 150 -11.75 -26.66 -1.03
#